data_AF-A0A928I354-F1
#
_entry.id   AF-A0A928I354-F1
#
_cell.length_a   1.000
_cell.length_b   1.000
_cell.length_c   1.000
_cell.angle_alpha   90.00
_cell.angle_beta   90.00
_cell.angle_gamma   90.00
#
_symmetry.space_group_name_H-M   'P 1'
#
loop_
_entity.id
_entity.type
_entity.pdbx_description
1 polymer ?
#
loop_
_entity_poly.entity_id
_entity_poly.type
_entity_poly.pdbx_seq_one_letter_code
_entity_poly.pdbx_strand_id
1 'polypeptide(L)' 'MSLEILRLEHNSPEWYAFRRTGIGASDAAAICGFSHFKSNMDVWEEKVGITPPVDISDKPQVQYG' A
#
# COMPACT_ATOMS: atom_id res chain seq x y z
N MET A 1 8.36 -4.41 -24.46
CA MET A 1 7.88 -4.41 -23.06
C MET A 1 6.37 -4.43 -23.12
N SER A 2 5.74 -5.56 -22.78
CA SER A 2 4.27 -5.69 -22.74
C SER A 2 3.76 -5.29 -21.37
N LEU A 3 2.62 -4.62 -21.33
CA LEU A 3 1.90 -4.34 -20.10
C LEU A 3 0.91 -5.48 -19.85
N GLU A 4 0.89 -5.99 -18.63
CA GLU A 4 -0.06 -7.00 -18.17
C GLU A 4 -1.05 -6.36 -17.19
N ILE A 5 -2.33 -6.63 -17.37
CA ILE A 5 -3.39 -6.18 -16.45
C ILE A 5 -3.73 -7.35 -15.53
N LEU A 6 -3.37 -7.21 -14.25
CA LEU A 6 -3.72 -8.17 -13.21
C LEU A 6 -5.08 -7.80 -12.61
N ARG A 7 -6.01 -8.76 -12.57
CA ARG A 7 -7.31 -8.61 -11.91
C ARG A 7 -7.26 -9.35 -10.58
N LEU A 8 -7.10 -8.60 -9.50
CA LEU A 8 -7.07 -9.12 -8.13
C LEU A 8 -8.28 -8.59 -7.36
N GLU A 9 -8.81 -9.40 -6.47
CA GLU A 9 -9.89 -8.99 -5.58
C GLU A 9 -9.34 -8.04 -4.51
N HIS A 10 -10.06 -6.95 -4.25
CA HIS A 10 -9.67 -5.98 -3.24
C HIS A 10 -9.64 -6.64 -1.86
N ASN A 11 -8.63 -6.31 -1.03
CA ASN A 11 -8.39 -6.93 0.28
C ASN A 11 -8.12 -8.45 0.26
N SER A 12 -7.88 -9.06 -0.90
CA SER A 12 -7.43 -10.45 -0.95
C SER A 12 -5.95 -10.57 -0.55
N PRO A 13 -5.51 -11.74 -0.04
CA PRO A 13 -4.10 -12.01 0.23
C PRO A 13 -3.19 -11.77 -0.99
N GLU A 14 -3.66 -12.11 -2.19
CA GLU A 14 -2.94 -11.93 -3.45
C GLU A 14 -2.76 -10.45 -3.78
N TRP A 15 -3.81 -9.64 -3.55
CA TRP A 15 -3.72 -8.19 -3.71
C TRP A 15 -2.76 -7.56 -2.69
N TYR A 16 -2.77 -8.03 -1.44
CA TYR A 16 -1.81 -7.60 -0.42
C TYR A 16 -0.37 -8.00 -0.76
N ALA A 17 -0.15 -9.17 -1.35
CA ALA A 17 1.16 -9.59 -1.82
C ALA A 17 1.62 -8.74 -3.01
N PHE A 18 0.76 -8.55 -4.01
CA PHE A 18 1.05 -7.74 -5.20
C PHE A 18 1.41 -6.29 -4.83
N ARG A 19 0.63 -5.64 -3.96
CA ARG A 19 0.89 -4.24 -3.61
C ARG A 19 2.21 -4.03 -2.86
N ARG A 20 2.82 -5.08 -2.30
CA ARG A 20 4.15 -4.99 -1.67
C ARG A 20 5.28 -4.85 -2.70
N THR A 21 5.05 -5.25 -3.95
CA THR A 21 6.10 -5.27 -4.99
C THR A 21 6.21 -3.96 -5.77
N GLY A 22 5.32 -3.00 -5.55
CA GLY A 22 5.30 -1.72 -6.27
C GLY A 22 4.76 -0.57 -5.44
N ILE A 23 4.77 0.64 -6.02
CA ILE A 23 4.27 1.87 -5.40
C ILE A 23 2.81 2.08 -5.81
N GLY A 24 1.91 2.08 -4.83
CA GLY A 24 0.49 2.42 -5.03
C GLY A 24 0.21 3.92 -4.88
N ALA A 25 -1.04 4.32 -5.10
CA ALA A 25 -1.44 5.73 -4.98
C ALA A 25 -1.23 6.31 -3.56
N SER A 26 -1.50 5.52 -2.51
CA SER A 26 -1.23 5.90 -1.12
C SER A 26 0.25 6.15 -0.86
N ASP A 27 1.09 5.29 -1.45
CA ASP A 27 2.53 5.33 -1.28
C ASP A 27 3.10 6.57 -2.00
N ALA A 28 2.59 6.87 -3.20
CA ALA A 28 2.96 8.05 -3.96
C ALA A 28 2.67 9.34 -3.19
N ALA A 29 1.51 9.44 -2.52
CA ALA A 29 1.20 10.61 -1.68
C ALA A 29 2.18 10.77 -0.51
N ALA A 30 2.57 9.67 0.14
CA ALA A 30 3.57 9.69 1.22
C ALA A 30 4.98 10.04 0.73
N ILE A 31 5.40 9.46 -0.40
CA ILE A 31 6.70 9.74 -1.03
C ILE A 31 6.82 11.21 -1.41
N CYS A 32 5.76 11.80 -1.95
CA CYS A 32 5.72 13.21 -2.31
C CYS A 32 5.51 14.16 -1.12
N GLY A 33 5.38 13.64 0.12
CA GLY A 33 5.19 14.45 1.33
C GLY A 33 3.79 15.06 1.49
N PHE A 34 2.78 14.55 0.78
CA PHE A 34 1.39 15.00 0.88
C PHE A 34 0.54 14.17 1.85
N SER A 35 1.06 13.04 2.34
CA SER A 35 0.35 12.19 3.30
C SER A 35 0.52 12.68 4.72
N HIS A 36 -0.58 12.71 5.48
CA HIS A 36 -0.56 12.94 6.94
C HIS A 36 -0.36 11.65 7.74
N PHE A 37 -0.41 10.49 7.07
CA PHE A 37 -0.41 9.18 7.72
C PHE A 37 0.95 8.48 7.68
N LYS A 38 1.76 8.76 6.65
CA LYS A 38 3.04 8.11 6.42
C LYS A 38 4.02 9.08 5.75
N SER A 39 5.28 8.96 6.10
CA SER A 39 6.42 9.60 5.43
C SER A 39 6.95 8.74 4.28
N ASN A 40 7.87 9.30 3.50
CA ASN A 40 8.61 8.56 2.48
C ASN A 40 9.46 7.42 3.08
N MET A 41 9.99 7.62 4.29
CA MET A 41 10.79 6.64 5.02
C MET A 41 9.95 5.44 5.45
N ASP A 42 8.74 5.69 5.99
CA ASP A 42 7.81 4.61 6.38
C ASP A 42 7.47 3.71 5.18
N VAL A 43 7.22 4.32 4.02
CA VAL A 43 6.98 3.56 2.78
C VAL A 43 8.21 2.74 2.40
N TRP A 44 9.41 3.32 2.45
CA TRP A 44 10.63 2.59 2.11
C TRP A 44 10.82 1.37 3.03
N GLU A 45 10.72 1.55 4.35
CA GLU A 45 10.85 0.49 5.34
C GLU A 45 9.85 -0.65 5.12
N GLU A 46 8.60 -0.31 4.80
CA GLU A 46 7.56 -1.31 4.48
C GLU A 46 7.87 -2.09 3.20
N LYS A 47 8.38 -1.42 2.15
CA LYS A 47 8.66 -2.06 0.86
C LYS A 47 9.92 -2.92 0.89
N VAL A 48 10.91 -2.56 1.69
CA VAL A 48 12.12 -3.39 1.86
C VAL A 48 11.97 -4.45 2.96
N GLY A 49 10.82 -4.50 3.64
CA GLY A 49 10.50 -5.51 4.64
C GLY A 49 11.17 -5.30 6.00
N ILE A 50 11.61 -4.07 6.31
CA ILE A 50 12.11 -3.69 7.63
C ILE A 50 10.97 -3.64 8.64
N THR A 51 9.86 -3.01 8.25
CA THR A 51 8.69 -2.78 9.12
C THR A 51 7.43 -3.34 8.45
N PRO A 52 6.60 -4.14 9.13
CA PRO A 52 5.33 -4.57 8.56
C PRO A 52 4.34 -3.38 8.50
N PRO A 53 3.48 -3.29 7.47
CA PRO A 53 2.44 -2.28 7.43
C PRO A 53 1.48 -2.44 8.61
N VAL A 54 1.07 -1.32 9.20
CA VAL A 54 0.05 -1.28 10.25
C VAL A 54 -1.30 -1.75 9.68
N ASP A 55 -1.90 -2.75 10.33
CA ASP A 55 -3.26 -3.16 10.01
C ASP A 55 -4.25 -2.09 10.48
N ILE A 56 -5.11 -1.65 9.56
CA ILE A 56 -6.14 -0.64 9.78
C ILE A 56 -7.52 -1.13 9.36
N SER A 57 -7.68 -2.44 9.18
CA SER A 57 -8.92 -3.08 8.69
C SER A 57 -10.11 -2.90 9.64
N ASP A 58 -9.83 -2.60 10.90
CA ASP A 58 -10.81 -2.31 11.94
C ASP A 58 -11.29 -0.85 11.97
N LYS A 59 -10.60 0.05 11.24
CA LYS A 59 -10.98 1.47 11.22
C LYS A 59 -12.30 1.68 10.48
N PRO A 60 -13.26 2.42 11.05
CA PRO A 60 -14.55 2.70 10.39
C PRO A 60 -14.41 3.31 8.99
N GLN A 61 -13.39 4.15 8.78
CA GLN A 61 -13.09 4.78 7.49
C GLN A 61 -12.66 3.77 6.42
N VAL A 62 -12.08 2.64 6.80
CA VAL A 62 -11.69 1.56 5.88
C VAL A 62 -12.86 0.63 5.61
N GLN A 63 -13.69 0.37 6.64
CA GLN A 63 -14.87 -0.50 6.51
C GLN A 63 -16.00 0.15 5.71
N TYR A 64 -16.16 1.46 5.80
CA TYR A 64 -17.17 2.20 5.03
C TYR A 64 -16.86 2.27 3.54
N GLY A 65 -15.56 2.26 3.19
CA GLY A 65 -15.06 2.56 1.84
C GLY A 65 -15.09 4.06 1.53
#